data_AF-A0A951S273-F1
#
_entry.id   AF-A0A951S273-F1
#
_cell.length_a   1.000
_cell.length_b   1.000
_cell.length_c   1.000
_cell.angle_alpha   90.00
_cell.angle_beta   90.00
_cell.angle_gamma   90.00
#
_symmetry.space_group_name_H-M   'P 1'
#
loop_
_entity.id
_entity.type
_entity.pdbx_description
1 polymer ?
#
loop_
_entity_poly.entity_id
_entity_poly.type
_entity_poly.pdbx_seq_one_letter_code
_entity_poly.pdbx_strand_id
1 'polypeptide(L)'
;MDWLNKLALPQSFEHIELLGYMLLIMIFLFVLFSSFALWGTVLSFYLKKNVSKSLDSNYRRLSKEIMDIVLFNKTTGIAFCVIPIITMIIIFSQLFQSQNTSVQEYLVYSLIFSLIGLLLVYSYKNSLDDFKQSEIYSGLIGSISLFFSLWLFIAALTNSVFIESTQTTTAIGYLFTSVVLIRFVLLLLISLVITGAYLTFGIFNIKNTQKEDDEEYTEIAKKFILNIAFTAAGLIPLFIIMDMMMMPDIYLTAGYFLYLTLGLIFLFIGYHLFYLLYKKINKTIAAYLIAALILFLLTYGLNNQMIIYGANQSNFVKLNTEYDTYLAPLKGDDKSTVINAEEIYAVRCAPCHLFDRKLVGPPHDEVIPKYFNKENQLISFIRNPVRVNEEYPPMPNPGLKPDEAKAVAEYLLTKVQEDINNKK
;
A
#
# COMPACT_ATOMS: atom_id res chain seq x y z
N MET A 1 11.29 -4.31 -18.64
CA MET A 1 11.33 -4.06 -17.17
C MET A 1 12.04 -5.18 -16.41
N ASP A 2 12.57 -6.21 -17.08
CA ASP A 2 13.23 -7.39 -16.49
C ASP A 2 14.32 -7.10 -15.46
N TRP A 3 14.98 -5.94 -15.53
CA TRP A 3 16.00 -5.56 -14.56
C TRP A 3 15.41 -5.29 -13.16
N LEU A 4 14.18 -4.79 -13.05
CA LEU A 4 13.47 -4.59 -11.78
C LEU A 4 13.10 -5.93 -11.14
N ASN A 5 12.64 -6.89 -11.95
CA ASN A 5 12.32 -8.24 -11.49
C ASN A 5 13.57 -8.98 -10.99
N LYS A 6 14.76 -8.68 -11.54
CA LYS A 6 16.05 -9.23 -11.08
C LYS A 6 16.55 -8.63 -9.77
N LEU A 7 16.01 -7.47 -9.36
CA LEU A 7 16.38 -6.81 -8.10
C LEU A 7 15.51 -7.29 -6.92
N ALA A 8 14.35 -7.88 -7.21
CA ALA A 8 13.40 -8.33 -6.20
C ALA A 8 13.81 -9.72 -5.65
N LEU A 9 13.83 -9.84 -4.32
CA LEU A 9 14.03 -11.11 -3.63
C LEU A 9 12.74 -11.97 -3.72
N PRO A 10 12.82 -13.31 -3.60
CA PRO A 10 11.63 -14.12 -3.35
C PRO A 10 10.88 -13.65 -2.09
N GLN A 11 9.56 -13.81 -2.07
CA GLN A 11 8.71 -13.23 -1.02
C GLN A 11 8.01 -14.31 -0.20
N SER A 12 8.01 -14.17 1.13
CA SER A 12 7.21 -15.01 2.03
C SER A 12 5.71 -14.68 1.94
N PHE A 13 4.85 -15.55 2.45
CA PHE A 13 3.42 -15.25 2.53
C PHE A 13 3.11 -14.00 3.36
N GLU A 14 3.79 -13.79 4.47
CA GLU A 14 3.60 -12.60 5.32
C GLU A 14 3.98 -11.32 4.57
N HIS A 15 5.06 -11.37 3.78
CA HIS A 15 5.45 -10.23 2.96
C HIS A 15 4.46 -9.98 1.81
N ILE A 16 3.95 -11.03 1.18
CA ILE A 16 2.91 -10.92 0.14
C ILE A 16 1.64 -10.28 0.72
N GLU A 17 1.23 -10.66 1.93
CA GLU A 17 0.08 -10.09 2.63
C GLU A 17 0.30 -8.59 2.93
N LEU A 18 1.49 -8.24 3.44
CA LEU A 18 1.87 -6.85 3.70
C LEU A 18 1.84 -6.01 2.41
N LEU A 19 2.42 -6.53 1.32
CA LEU A 19 2.36 -5.89 0.00
C LEU A 19 0.92 -5.69 -0.46
N GLY A 20 0.04 -6.65 -0.17
CA GLY A 20 -1.41 -6.53 -0.34
C GLY A 20 -1.96 -5.29 0.40
N TYR A 21 -1.78 -5.18 1.71
CA TYR A 21 -2.29 -4.03 2.45
C TYR A 21 -1.73 -2.69 1.95
N MET A 22 -0.44 -2.63 1.62
CA MET A 22 0.17 -1.44 1.04
C MET A 22 -0.45 -1.10 -0.32
N LEU A 23 -0.69 -2.10 -1.16
CA LEU A 23 -1.32 -1.92 -2.46
C LEU A 23 -2.73 -1.32 -2.34
N LEU A 24 -3.53 -1.78 -1.37
CA LEU A 24 -4.87 -1.25 -1.11
C LEU A 24 -4.83 0.26 -0.87
N ILE A 25 -3.92 0.69 0.02
CA ILE A 25 -3.76 2.09 0.40
C ILE A 25 -3.31 2.91 -0.81
N MET A 26 -2.35 2.42 -1.59
CA MET A 26 -1.86 3.13 -2.78
C MET A 26 -2.93 3.26 -3.86
N ILE A 27 -3.70 2.20 -4.12
CA ILE A 27 -4.85 2.24 -5.04
C ILE A 27 -5.87 3.27 -4.55
N PHE A 28 -6.21 3.25 -3.26
CA PHE A 28 -7.18 4.17 -2.67
C PHE A 28 -6.75 5.63 -2.84
N LEU A 29 -5.50 5.96 -2.50
CA LEU A 29 -4.96 7.32 -2.64
C LEU A 29 -4.94 7.77 -4.10
N PHE A 30 -4.42 6.92 -5.00
CA PHE A 30 -4.35 7.22 -6.43
C PHE A 30 -5.75 7.47 -7.01
N VAL A 31 -6.68 6.54 -6.79
CA VAL A 31 -8.04 6.63 -7.33
C VAL A 31 -8.76 7.86 -6.80
N LEU A 32 -8.68 8.14 -5.49
CA LEU A 32 -9.32 9.33 -4.92
C LEU A 32 -8.82 10.61 -5.59
N PHE A 33 -7.51 10.83 -5.62
CA PHE A 33 -6.97 12.11 -6.10
C PHE A 33 -7.14 12.28 -7.61
N SER A 34 -6.84 11.24 -8.39
CA SER A 34 -7.01 11.28 -9.85
C SER A 34 -8.47 11.52 -10.26
N SER A 35 -9.42 10.98 -9.49
CA SER A 35 -10.86 11.21 -9.68
C SER A 35 -11.24 12.68 -9.48
N PHE A 36 -10.81 13.27 -8.36
CA PHE A 36 -11.08 14.68 -8.06
C PHE A 36 -10.48 15.59 -9.14
N ALA A 37 -9.23 15.32 -9.55
CA ALA A 37 -8.56 16.09 -10.58
C ALA A 37 -9.26 15.97 -11.94
N LEU A 38 -9.64 14.76 -12.36
CA LEU A 38 -10.33 14.51 -13.62
C LEU A 38 -11.70 15.17 -13.64
N TRP A 39 -12.59 14.73 -12.75
CA TRP A 39 -13.99 15.17 -12.80
C TRP A 39 -14.16 16.61 -12.33
N GLY A 40 -13.36 17.09 -11.38
CA GLY A 40 -13.32 18.51 -11.04
C GLY A 40 -13.00 19.38 -12.25
N THR A 41 -12.00 19.00 -13.05
CA THR A 41 -11.63 19.73 -14.26
C THR A 41 -12.72 19.66 -15.32
N VAL A 42 -13.29 18.47 -15.58
CA VAL A 42 -14.37 18.28 -16.55
C VAL A 42 -15.60 19.11 -16.19
N LEU A 43 -16.02 19.08 -14.92
CA LEU A 43 -17.17 19.84 -14.42
C LEU A 43 -16.91 21.34 -14.48
N SER A 44 -15.73 21.80 -14.07
CA SER A 44 -15.34 23.22 -14.18
C SER A 44 -15.33 23.69 -15.64
N PHE A 45 -14.74 22.91 -16.54
CA PHE A 45 -14.72 23.20 -17.97
C PHE A 45 -16.14 23.30 -18.55
N TYR A 46 -17.01 22.36 -18.20
CA TYR A 46 -18.39 22.34 -18.65
C TYR A 46 -19.15 23.61 -18.22
N LEU A 47 -19.03 23.99 -16.94
CA LEU A 47 -19.65 25.21 -16.42
C LEU A 47 -19.14 26.45 -17.13
N LYS A 48 -17.82 26.56 -17.34
CA LYS A 48 -17.22 27.69 -18.06
C LYS A 48 -17.69 27.79 -19.52
N LYS A 49 -17.84 26.67 -20.22
CA LYS A 49 -18.39 26.63 -21.58
C LYS A 49 -19.87 27.06 -21.61
N ASN A 50 -20.62 26.83 -20.53
CA ASN A 50 -22.00 27.30 -20.41
C ASN A 50 -22.10 28.78 -19.99
N VAL A 51 -21.17 29.30 -19.20
CA VAL A 51 -21.05 30.75 -18.87
C VAL A 51 -20.93 31.59 -20.14
N SER A 52 -20.19 31.12 -21.16
CA SER A 52 -20.08 31.86 -22.42
C SER A 52 -21.41 31.99 -23.17
N LYS A 53 -22.43 31.24 -22.77
CA LYS A 53 -23.79 31.30 -23.34
C LYS A 53 -24.78 32.06 -22.45
N SER A 54 -24.69 31.93 -21.12
CA SER A 54 -25.65 32.55 -20.18
C SER A 54 -25.19 33.87 -19.57
N LEU A 55 -23.88 34.19 -19.61
CA LEU A 55 -23.25 35.35 -18.94
C LEU A 55 -23.46 35.42 -17.41
N ASP A 56 -23.97 34.37 -16.78
CA ASP A 56 -24.27 34.34 -15.34
C ASP A 56 -22.99 34.15 -14.50
N SER A 57 -22.80 35.07 -13.54
CA SER A 57 -21.66 35.11 -12.62
C SER A 57 -21.61 33.91 -11.67
N ASN A 58 -22.74 33.28 -11.36
CA ASN A 58 -22.84 32.13 -10.47
C ASN A 58 -22.18 30.88 -11.06
N TYR A 59 -22.32 30.65 -12.36
CA TYR A 59 -21.65 29.55 -13.05
C TYR A 59 -20.13 29.76 -13.13
N ARG A 60 -19.69 31.01 -13.31
CA ARG A 60 -18.26 31.38 -13.27
C ARG A 60 -17.67 31.10 -11.89
N ARG A 61 -18.37 31.53 -10.84
CA ARG A 61 -18.01 31.30 -9.45
C ARG A 61 -17.91 29.79 -9.16
N LEU A 62 -18.92 29.02 -9.54
CA LEU A 62 -18.95 27.57 -9.31
C LEU A 62 -17.79 26.85 -10.03
N SER A 63 -17.51 27.22 -11.29
CA SER A 63 -16.36 26.67 -12.05
C SER A 63 -15.04 26.87 -11.31
N LYS A 64 -14.74 28.10 -10.87
CA LYS A 64 -13.50 28.39 -10.14
C LYS A 64 -13.45 27.65 -8.81
N GLU A 65 -14.56 27.65 -8.07
CA GLU A 65 -14.62 27.04 -6.75
C GLU A 65 -14.44 25.52 -6.78
N ILE A 66 -14.99 24.84 -7.79
CA ILE A 66 -14.74 23.41 -8.02
C ILE A 66 -13.24 23.14 -8.09
N MET A 67 -12.51 23.92 -8.90
CA MET A 67 -11.07 23.73 -9.08
C MET A 67 -10.26 24.05 -7.82
N ASP A 68 -10.66 25.06 -7.06
CA ASP A 68 -10.04 25.39 -5.78
C ASP A 68 -10.22 24.26 -4.74
N ILE A 69 -11.38 23.61 -4.75
CA ILE A 69 -11.71 22.51 -3.84
C ILE A 69 -11.00 21.23 -4.27
N VAL A 70 -10.99 20.86 -5.55
CA VAL A 70 -10.40 19.58 -5.96
C VAL A 70 -8.87 19.61 -6.00
N LEU A 71 -8.25 20.79 -6.14
CA LEU A 71 -6.81 20.94 -6.27
C LEU A 71 -6.26 21.96 -5.27
N PHE A 72 -6.05 21.57 -4.02
CA PHE A 72 -5.55 22.47 -2.97
C PHE A 72 -4.19 23.08 -3.30
N ASN A 73 -3.15 22.24 -3.35
CA ASN A 73 -1.79 22.63 -3.65
C ASN A 73 -1.12 21.60 -4.57
N LYS A 74 0.00 21.96 -5.20
CA LYS A 74 0.72 21.10 -6.16
C LYS A 74 1.32 19.85 -5.48
N THR A 75 1.75 19.98 -4.24
CA THR A 75 2.38 18.90 -3.46
C THR A 75 1.41 17.74 -3.22
N THR A 76 0.13 18.04 -2.93
CA THR A 76 -0.92 17.03 -2.75
C THR A 76 -1.09 16.16 -3.99
N GLY A 77 -1.01 16.75 -5.18
CA GLY A 77 -1.10 15.98 -6.42
C GLY A 77 0.08 15.04 -6.63
N ILE A 78 1.29 15.46 -6.26
CA ILE A 78 2.45 14.56 -6.28
C ILE A 78 2.28 13.45 -5.24
N ALA A 79 1.90 13.82 -4.01
CA ALA A 79 1.82 12.89 -2.89
C ALA A 79 0.74 11.81 -3.05
N PHE A 80 -0.41 12.15 -3.61
CA PHE A 80 -1.56 11.24 -3.70
C PHE A 80 -1.86 10.71 -5.10
N CYS A 81 -1.19 11.22 -6.15
CA CYS A 81 -1.34 10.69 -7.50
C CYS A 81 -0.05 10.02 -8.00
N VAL A 82 1.07 10.73 -7.94
CA VAL A 82 2.34 10.29 -8.54
C VAL A 82 3.03 9.23 -7.68
N ILE A 83 3.23 9.52 -6.38
CA ILE A 83 3.90 8.59 -5.46
C ILE A 83 3.16 7.25 -5.39
N PRO A 84 1.83 7.19 -5.25
CA PRO A 84 1.14 5.91 -5.17
C PRO A 84 1.31 5.05 -6.42
N ILE A 85 1.29 5.61 -7.63
CA ILE A 85 1.55 4.82 -8.84
C ILE A 85 2.98 4.27 -8.86
N ILE A 86 3.98 5.09 -8.50
CA ILE A 86 5.38 4.62 -8.43
C ILE A 86 5.50 3.47 -7.42
N THR A 87 4.88 3.60 -6.25
CA THR A 87 4.85 2.53 -5.25
C THR A 87 4.12 1.29 -5.77
N MET A 88 3.00 1.44 -6.48
CA MET A 88 2.31 0.33 -7.12
C MET A 88 3.20 -0.39 -8.14
N ILE A 89 3.95 0.33 -8.97
CA ILE A 89 4.90 -0.28 -9.93
C ILE A 89 5.91 -1.18 -9.19
N ILE A 90 6.44 -0.73 -8.06
CA ILE A 90 7.42 -1.48 -7.25
C ILE A 90 6.77 -2.68 -6.54
N ILE A 91 5.54 -2.54 -6.05
CA ILE A 91 4.80 -3.65 -5.43
C ILE A 91 4.49 -4.72 -6.49
N PHE A 92 3.95 -4.32 -7.64
CA PHE A 92 3.62 -5.24 -8.73
C PHE A 92 4.88 -5.89 -9.33
N SER A 93 6.04 -5.22 -9.36
CA SER A 93 7.29 -5.89 -9.77
C SER A 93 7.69 -7.02 -8.82
N GLN A 94 7.44 -6.89 -7.51
CA GLN A 94 7.72 -7.95 -6.54
C GLN A 94 6.71 -9.10 -6.64
N LEU A 95 5.40 -8.77 -6.71
CA LEU A 95 4.33 -9.78 -6.74
C LEU A 95 4.35 -10.62 -8.02
N PHE A 96 4.76 -10.04 -9.15
CA PHE A 96 4.71 -10.68 -10.47
C PHE A 96 6.11 -10.96 -11.03
N GLN A 97 7.15 -11.00 -10.20
CA GLN A 97 8.55 -11.17 -10.65
C GLN A 97 8.79 -12.46 -11.44
N SER A 98 8.02 -13.51 -11.16
CA SER A 98 8.17 -14.84 -11.77
C SER A 98 7.26 -15.06 -12.99
N GLN A 99 6.49 -14.03 -13.38
CA GLN A 99 5.48 -14.09 -14.43
C GLN A 99 5.76 -13.07 -15.54
N ASN A 100 5.50 -13.45 -16.78
CA ASN A 100 5.53 -12.53 -17.91
C ASN A 100 4.17 -11.82 -18.01
N THR A 101 4.09 -10.59 -17.50
CA THR A 101 2.85 -9.79 -17.48
C THR A 101 3.13 -8.37 -17.98
N SER A 102 2.11 -7.70 -18.51
CA SER A 102 2.18 -6.29 -18.93
C SER A 102 1.70 -5.32 -17.85
N VAL A 103 1.45 -5.79 -16.62
CA VAL A 103 0.94 -4.97 -15.51
C VAL A 103 1.83 -3.73 -15.29
N GLN A 104 3.14 -3.91 -15.23
CA GLN A 104 4.07 -2.81 -14.97
C GLN A 104 4.12 -1.82 -16.15
N GLU A 105 3.99 -2.30 -17.38
CA GLU A 105 3.97 -1.45 -18.59
C GLU A 105 2.77 -0.51 -18.56
N TYR A 106 1.57 -1.04 -18.31
CA TYR A 106 0.35 -0.24 -18.18
C TYR A 106 0.43 0.77 -17.04
N LEU A 107 1.02 0.41 -15.89
CA LEU A 107 1.23 1.35 -14.77
C LEU A 107 2.23 2.45 -15.10
N VAL A 108 3.31 2.15 -15.84
CA VAL A 108 4.28 3.17 -16.30
C VAL A 108 3.61 4.14 -17.27
N TYR A 109 2.82 3.66 -18.22
CA TYR A 109 2.06 4.56 -19.08
C TYR A 109 1.02 5.37 -18.29
N SER A 110 0.32 4.75 -17.34
CA SER A 110 -0.59 5.45 -16.43
C SER A 110 0.11 6.58 -15.66
N LEU A 111 1.33 6.34 -15.18
CA LEU A 111 2.18 7.35 -14.54
C LEU A 111 2.50 8.52 -15.47
N ILE A 112 2.95 8.25 -16.70
CA ILE A 112 3.28 9.31 -17.68
C ILE A 112 2.05 10.18 -17.96
N PHE A 113 0.91 9.55 -18.25
CA PHE A 113 -0.34 10.27 -18.51
C PHE A 113 -0.86 11.01 -17.26
N SER A 114 -0.64 10.48 -16.06
CA SER A 114 -0.98 11.17 -14.82
C SER A 114 -0.16 12.45 -14.63
N LEU A 115 1.16 12.40 -14.89
CA LEU A 115 2.05 13.55 -14.77
C LEU A 115 1.67 14.66 -15.76
N ILE A 116 1.48 14.31 -17.03
CA ILE A 116 1.05 15.26 -18.07
C ILE A 116 -0.32 15.85 -17.69
N GLY A 117 -1.24 15.00 -17.26
CA GLY A 117 -2.59 15.40 -16.86
C GLY A 117 -2.57 16.41 -15.72
N LEU A 118 -1.83 16.12 -14.65
CA LEU A 118 -1.72 17.00 -13.49
C LEU A 118 -1.10 18.34 -13.85
N LEU A 119 0.00 18.36 -14.60
CA LEU A 119 0.67 19.60 -14.99
C LEU A 119 -0.29 20.55 -15.72
N LEU A 120 -1.02 20.03 -16.71
CA LEU A 120 -1.96 20.81 -17.51
C LEU A 120 -3.21 21.23 -16.72
N VAL A 121 -3.72 20.35 -15.84
CA VAL A 121 -4.86 20.64 -14.97
C VAL A 121 -4.52 21.76 -13.95
N TYR A 122 -3.31 21.75 -13.37
CA TYR A 122 -2.86 22.86 -12.52
C TYR A 122 -2.63 24.15 -13.31
N SER A 123 -2.17 24.08 -14.57
CA SER A 123 -2.07 25.25 -15.45
C SER A 123 -3.46 25.87 -15.67
N TYR A 124 -4.44 25.04 -16.01
CA TYR A 124 -5.83 25.46 -16.16
C TYR A 124 -6.38 26.08 -14.88
N LYS A 125 -6.17 25.46 -13.71
CA LYS A 125 -6.58 26.02 -12.41
C LYS A 125 -6.07 27.44 -12.22
N ASN A 126 -4.75 27.64 -12.37
CA ASN A 126 -4.13 28.95 -12.12
C ASN A 126 -4.61 30.00 -13.14
N SER A 127 -4.95 29.57 -14.36
CA SER A 127 -5.47 30.46 -15.39
C SER A 127 -6.90 30.97 -15.10
N LEU A 128 -7.66 30.33 -14.20
CA LEU A 128 -9.04 30.73 -13.87
C LEU A 128 -9.13 32.02 -13.06
N ASP A 129 -8.01 32.54 -12.55
CA ASP A 129 -7.94 33.87 -11.94
C ASP A 129 -8.27 34.97 -12.96
N ASP A 130 -7.74 34.86 -14.19
CA ASP A 130 -8.20 35.64 -15.34
C ASP A 130 -9.10 34.79 -16.25
N PHE A 131 -10.39 34.78 -15.92
CA PHE A 131 -11.37 33.99 -16.64
C PHE A 131 -11.49 34.34 -18.14
N LYS A 132 -11.05 35.53 -18.60
CA LYS A 132 -11.04 35.88 -20.03
C LYS A 132 -9.88 35.24 -20.78
N GLN A 133 -8.72 35.07 -20.14
CA GLN A 133 -7.50 34.51 -20.76
C GLN A 133 -7.24 33.04 -20.40
N SER A 134 -8.07 32.49 -19.51
CA SER A 134 -7.95 31.15 -18.98
C SER A 134 -7.74 30.04 -20.04
N GLU A 135 -6.75 29.17 -19.78
CA GLU A 135 -6.20 28.16 -20.70
C GLU A 135 -7.11 26.94 -20.85
N ILE A 136 -8.21 27.10 -21.59
CA ILE A 136 -9.23 26.05 -21.80
C ILE A 136 -8.63 24.75 -22.34
N TYR A 137 -7.67 24.84 -23.28
CA TYR A 137 -7.03 23.69 -23.88
C TYR A 137 -6.18 22.89 -22.88
N SER A 138 -5.51 23.56 -21.94
CA SER A 138 -4.78 22.90 -20.86
C SER A 138 -5.72 22.05 -20.01
N GLY A 139 -6.91 22.58 -19.67
CA GLY A 139 -7.90 21.83 -18.89
C GLY A 139 -8.46 20.62 -19.64
N LEU A 140 -8.75 20.78 -20.93
CA LEU A 140 -9.27 19.70 -21.78
C LEU A 140 -8.23 18.59 -22.00
N ILE A 141 -7.03 18.94 -22.47
CA ILE A 141 -5.96 17.98 -22.73
C ILE A 141 -5.52 17.31 -21.42
N GLY A 142 -5.45 18.08 -20.32
CA GLY A 142 -5.15 17.54 -19.00
C GLY A 142 -6.19 16.51 -18.54
N SER A 143 -7.48 16.79 -18.74
CA SER A 143 -8.56 15.84 -18.44
C SER A 143 -8.50 14.58 -19.31
N ILE A 144 -8.25 14.73 -20.62
CA ILE A 144 -8.07 13.60 -21.53
C ILE A 144 -6.88 12.74 -21.07
N SER A 145 -5.79 13.36 -20.67
CA SER A 145 -4.60 12.67 -20.16
C SER A 145 -4.91 11.88 -18.87
N LEU A 146 -5.63 12.48 -17.91
CA LEU A 146 -6.07 11.77 -16.70
C LEU A 146 -7.04 10.63 -17.00
N PHE A 147 -7.93 10.79 -17.98
CA PHE A 147 -8.82 9.72 -18.44
C PHE A 147 -8.03 8.52 -18.96
N PHE A 148 -7.04 8.75 -19.83
CA PHE A 148 -6.15 7.68 -20.31
C PHE A 148 -5.31 7.07 -19.18
N SER A 149 -4.86 7.88 -18.22
CA SER A 149 -4.16 7.38 -17.03
C SER A 149 -5.01 6.38 -16.24
N LEU A 150 -6.29 6.70 -15.99
CA LEU A 150 -7.22 5.79 -15.30
C LEU A 150 -7.54 4.54 -16.12
N TRP A 151 -7.63 4.67 -17.44
CA TRP A 151 -7.88 3.52 -18.32
C TRP A 151 -6.71 2.54 -18.34
N LEU A 152 -5.49 3.04 -18.44
CA LEU A 152 -4.27 2.24 -18.35
C LEU A 152 -4.13 1.61 -16.96
N PHE A 153 -4.46 2.36 -15.90
CA PHE A 153 -4.45 1.84 -14.54
C PHE A 153 -5.41 0.67 -14.35
N ILE A 154 -6.66 0.79 -14.79
CA ILE A 154 -7.63 -0.31 -14.65
C ILE A 154 -7.29 -1.49 -15.56
N ALA A 155 -6.67 -1.25 -16.72
CA ALA A 155 -6.10 -2.31 -17.54
C ALA A 155 -5.01 -3.06 -16.79
N ALA A 156 -4.10 -2.37 -16.09
CA ALA A 156 -3.09 -3.01 -15.24
C ALA A 156 -3.72 -3.89 -14.15
N LEU A 157 -4.71 -3.37 -13.41
CA LEU A 157 -5.41 -4.14 -12.37
C LEU A 157 -6.16 -5.34 -12.95
N THR A 158 -6.74 -5.20 -14.13
CA THR A 158 -7.42 -6.32 -14.82
C THR A 158 -6.41 -7.35 -15.29
N ASN A 159 -5.24 -6.92 -15.76
CA ASN A 159 -4.19 -7.83 -16.19
C ASN A 159 -3.62 -8.64 -15.04
N SER A 160 -3.57 -8.07 -13.83
CA SER A 160 -3.15 -8.79 -12.63
C SER A 160 -4.07 -9.96 -12.27
N VAL A 161 -5.29 -10.00 -12.79
CA VAL A 161 -6.25 -11.13 -12.62
C VAL A 161 -6.26 -12.03 -13.85
N PHE A 162 -6.25 -11.44 -15.06
CA PHE A 162 -6.41 -12.15 -16.33
C PHE A 162 -5.10 -12.20 -17.13
N ILE A 163 -4.05 -12.80 -16.55
CA ILE A 163 -2.70 -12.82 -17.16
C ILE A 163 -2.71 -13.53 -18.52
N GLU A 164 -3.37 -14.68 -18.64
CA GLU A 164 -3.40 -15.50 -19.87
C GLU A 164 -4.00 -14.73 -21.05
N SER A 165 -5.00 -13.89 -20.80
CA SER A 165 -5.66 -13.10 -21.85
C SER A 165 -4.67 -12.16 -22.55
N THR A 166 -3.74 -11.53 -21.83
CA THR A 166 -2.72 -10.66 -22.44
C THR A 166 -1.67 -11.39 -23.26
N GLN A 167 -1.49 -12.70 -23.09
CA GLN A 167 -0.55 -13.47 -23.91
C GLN A 167 -1.12 -13.73 -25.31
N THR A 168 -2.44 -13.59 -25.48
CA THR A 168 -3.16 -13.89 -26.74
C THR A 168 -3.57 -12.65 -27.52
N THR A 169 -3.51 -11.46 -26.92
CA THR A 169 -3.94 -10.20 -27.53
C THR A 169 -2.81 -9.18 -27.56
N THR A 170 -2.81 -8.28 -28.55
CA THR A 170 -1.86 -7.15 -28.56
C THR A 170 -2.09 -6.22 -27.37
N ALA A 171 -1.03 -5.52 -26.94
CA ALA A 171 -1.11 -4.60 -25.79
C ALA A 171 -2.20 -3.52 -25.93
N ILE A 172 -2.43 -3.03 -27.16
CA ILE A 172 -3.52 -2.08 -27.44
C ILE A 172 -4.87 -2.81 -27.45
N GLY A 173 -4.96 -3.97 -28.10
CA GLY A 173 -6.19 -4.76 -28.16
C GLY A 173 -6.74 -5.11 -26.78
N TYR A 174 -5.85 -5.39 -25.82
CA TYR A 174 -6.23 -5.68 -24.44
C TYR A 174 -7.03 -4.55 -23.76
N LEU A 175 -6.69 -3.28 -24.04
CA LEU A 175 -7.38 -2.10 -23.49
C LEU A 175 -8.87 -2.06 -23.87
N PHE A 176 -9.22 -2.67 -25.00
CA PHE A 176 -10.57 -2.68 -25.56
C PHE A 176 -11.30 -4.00 -25.32
N THR A 177 -10.75 -4.91 -24.50
CA THR A 177 -11.48 -6.10 -24.07
C THR A 177 -12.70 -5.70 -23.24
N SER A 178 -13.78 -6.47 -23.35
CA SER A 178 -15.04 -6.18 -22.64
C SER A 178 -14.84 -6.06 -21.12
N VAL A 179 -13.94 -6.87 -20.54
CA VAL A 179 -13.63 -6.85 -19.10
C VAL A 179 -13.02 -5.52 -18.71
N VAL A 180 -11.99 -5.08 -19.44
CA VAL A 180 -11.32 -3.79 -19.17
C VAL A 180 -12.31 -2.63 -19.35
N LEU A 181 -13.14 -2.66 -20.39
CA LEU A 181 -14.12 -1.60 -20.65
C LEU A 181 -15.19 -1.51 -19.56
N ILE A 182 -15.74 -2.64 -19.11
CA ILE A 182 -16.75 -2.67 -18.02
C ILE A 182 -16.15 -2.13 -16.73
N ARG A 183 -14.95 -2.60 -16.36
CA ARG A 183 -14.24 -2.15 -15.15
C ARG A 183 -13.83 -0.69 -15.23
N PHE A 184 -13.49 -0.21 -16.43
CA PHE A 184 -13.17 1.19 -16.65
C PHE A 184 -14.40 2.09 -16.51
N VAL A 185 -15.54 1.71 -17.10
CA VAL A 185 -16.79 2.46 -16.91
C VAL A 185 -17.21 2.45 -15.44
N LEU A 186 -17.07 1.32 -14.75
CA LEU A 186 -17.31 1.24 -13.31
C LEU A 186 -16.42 2.20 -12.52
N LEU A 187 -15.12 2.25 -12.83
CA LEU A 187 -14.18 3.22 -12.22
C LEU A 187 -14.58 4.67 -12.52
N LEU A 188 -15.04 4.97 -13.74
CA LEU A 188 -15.54 6.30 -14.12
C LEU A 188 -16.79 6.70 -13.34
N LEU A 189 -17.72 5.77 -13.10
CA LEU A 189 -18.91 6.02 -12.27
C LEU A 189 -18.53 6.26 -10.81
N ILE A 190 -17.68 5.39 -10.24
CA ILE A 190 -17.19 5.52 -8.86
C ILE A 190 -16.46 6.85 -8.68
N SER A 191 -15.53 7.18 -9.58
CA SER A 191 -14.75 8.42 -9.55
C SER A 191 -15.64 9.66 -9.58
N LEU A 192 -16.72 9.64 -10.37
CA LEU A 192 -17.67 10.75 -10.46
C LEU A 192 -18.49 10.90 -9.16
N VAL A 193 -18.93 9.79 -8.57
CA VAL A 193 -19.66 9.78 -7.29
C VAL A 193 -18.81 10.37 -6.16
N ILE A 194 -17.57 9.92 -6.02
CA ILE A 194 -16.67 10.40 -4.95
C ILE A 194 -16.33 11.87 -5.15
N THR A 195 -16.16 12.32 -6.40
CA THR A 195 -15.90 13.73 -6.72
C THR A 195 -17.12 14.58 -6.37
N GLY A 196 -18.33 14.12 -6.72
CA GLY A 196 -19.57 14.82 -6.39
C GLY A 196 -19.80 14.95 -4.88
N ALA A 197 -19.55 13.90 -4.11
CA ALA A 197 -19.62 13.96 -2.65
C ALA A 197 -18.57 14.92 -2.06
N TYR A 198 -17.33 14.86 -2.57
CA TYR A 198 -16.26 15.73 -2.13
C TYR A 198 -16.56 17.21 -2.41
N LEU A 199 -17.05 17.52 -3.61
CA LEU A 199 -17.47 18.87 -3.98
C LEU A 199 -18.66 19.35 -3.15
N THR A 200 -19.64 18.49 -2.90
CA THR A 200 -20.79 18.81 -2.04
C THR A 200 -20.30 19.21 -0.65
N PHE A 201 -19.42 18.42 -0.04
CA PHE A 201 -18.85 18.76 1.26
C PHE A 201 -17.99 20.03 1.21
N GLY A 202 -17.12 20.17 0.19
CA GLY A 202 -16.24 21.32 0.06
C GLY A 202 -16.97 22.65 -0.11
N ILE A 203 -18.00 22.68 -0.96
CA ILE A 203 -18.77 23.90 -1.25
C ILE A 203 -19.65 24.28 -0.07
N PHE A 204 -20.34 23.31 0.54
CA PHE A 204 -21.35 23.61 1.57
C PHE A 204 -20.82 23.57 3.01
N ASN A 205 -19.60 23.09 3.25
CA ASN A 205 -19.04 22.97 4.60
C ASN A 205 -17.69 23.69 4.79
N ILE A 206 -16.76 23.57 3.83
CA ILE A 206 -15.39 24.09 3.99
C ILE A 206 -15.31 25.60 3.68
N LYS A 207 -15.89 26.06 2.56
CA LYS A 207 -15.89 27.49 2.20
C LYS A 207 -17.02 28.25 2.92
N ASN A 208 -16.83 28.50 4.21
CA ASN A 208 -17.77 29.21 5.10
C ASN A 208 -17.61 30.75 5.05
N THR A 209 -17.52 31.36 3.86
CA THR A 209 -17.34 32.82 3.73
C THR A 209 -18.57 33.49 3.11
N GLN A 210 -19.45 34.02 3.96
CA GLN A 210 -20.55 34.96 3.63
C GLN A 210 -21.69 34.44 2.73
N LYS A 211 -21.91 33.12 2.63
CA LYS A 211 -22.75 32.50 1.59
C LYS A 211 -24.14 32.01 2.00
N GLU A 212 -24.60 32.27 3.23
CA GLU A 212 -25.95 31.84 3.61
C GLU A 212 -27.07 32.60 2.86
N ASP A 213 -26.75 33.71 2.17
CA ASP A 213 -27.74 34.59 1.53
C ASP A 213 -27.84 34.50 0.00
N ASP A 214 -27.10 33.59 -0.67
CA ASP A 214 -27.18 33.40 -2.14
C ASP A 214 -27.89 32.09 -2.47
N GLU A 215 -29.21 32.11 -2.28
CA GLU A 215 -30.11 30.97 -2.55
C GLU A 215 -29.98 30.47 -4.00
N GLU A 216 -29.82 31.39 -4.95
CA GLU A 216 -29.69 31.08 -6.38
C GLU A 216 -28.41 30.28 -6.67
N TYR A 217 -27.25 30.75 -6.19
CA TYR A 217 -25.99 30.02 -6.33
C TYR A 217 -26.08 28.63 -5.69
N THR A 218 -26.66 28.54 -4.49
CA THR A 218 -26.80 27.29 -3.73
C THR A 218 -27.64 26.28 -4.51
N GLU A 219 -28.76 26.70 -5.10
CA GLU A 219 -29.60 25.84 -5.92
C GLU A 219 -28.91 25.37 -7.21
N ILE A 220 -28.16 26.26 -7.88
CA ILE A 220 -27.38 25.90 -9.08
C ILE A 220 -26.33 24.84 -8.73
N ALA A 221 -25.51 25.09 -7.70
CA ALA A 221 -24.47 24.17 -7.26
C ALA A 221 -25.04 22.81 -6.83
N LYS A 222 -26.11 22.83 -6.03
CA LYS A 222 -26.82 21.64 -5.55
C LYS A 222 -27.34 20.81 -6.72
N LYS A 223 -28.14 21.41 -7.62
CA LYS A 223 -28.74 20.70 -8.76
C LYS A 223 -27.67 20.15 -9.69
N PHE A 224 -26.62 20.92 -9.97
CA PHE A 224 -25.58 20.50 -10.88
C PHE A 224 -24.76 19.31 -10.33
N ILE A 225 -24.23 19.43 -9.12
CA ILE A 225 -23.30 18.44 -8.56
C ILE A 225 -24.05 17.18 -8.11
N LEU A 226 -25.16 17.34 -7.37
CA LEU A 226 -25.86 16.19 -6.83
C LEU A 226 -26.57 15.38 -7.90
N ASN A 227 -27.15 15.99 -8.95
CA ASN A 227 -27.81 15.21 -10.01
C ASN A 227 -26.82 14.27 -10.71
N ILE A 228 -25.63 14.79 -11.04
CA ILE A 228 -24.59 14.01 -11.73
C ILE A 228 -24.11 12.87 -10.84
N ALA A 229 -23.78 13.16 -9.58
CA ALA A 229 -23.31 12.16 -8.63
C ALA A 229 -24.37 11.11 -8.29
N PHE A 230 -25.63 11.54 -8.07
CA PHE A 230 -26.75 10.65 -7.77
C PHE A 230 -27.07 9.71 -8.94
N THR A 231 -27.06 10.24 -10.17
CA THR A 231 -27.28 9.43 -11.38
C THR A 231 -26.17 8.40 -11.55
N ALA A 232 -24.90 8.81 -11.37
CA ALA A 232 -23.76 7.90 -11.46
C ALA A 232 -23.83 6.80 -10.38
N ALA A 233 -24.17 7.15 -9.14
CA ALA A 233 -24.30 6.20 -8.03
C ALA A 233 -25.37 5.13 -8.31
N GLY A 234 -26.48 5.49 -8.95
CA GLY A 234 -27.54 4.56 -9.34
C GLY A 234 -27.10 3.53 -10.40
N LEU A 235 -26.10 3.85 -11.22
CA LEU A 235 -25.58 2.96 -12.27
C LEU A 235 -24.50 2.00 -11.77
N ILE A 236 -23.83 2.29 -10.64
CA ILE A 236 -22.73 1.47 -10.12
C ILE A 236 -23.14 -0.01 -9.90
N PRO A 237 -24.29 -0.33 -9.27
CA PRO A 237 -24.67 -1.74 -9.04
C PRO A 237 -24.79 -2.55 -10.33
N LEU A 238 -25.27 -1.94 -11.41
CA LEU A 238 -25.39 -2.60 -12.72
C LEU A 238 -24.02 -3.03 -13.23
N PHE A 239 -23.03 -2.13 -13.19
CA PHE A 239 -21.68 -2.42 -13.66
C PHE A 239 -20.91 -3.37 -12.73
N ILE A 240 -21.21 -3.36 -11.43
CA ILE A 240 -20.72 -4.37 -10.48
C ILE A 240 -21.20 -5.77 -10.87
N ILE A 241 -22.49 -5.92 -11.19
CA ILE A 241 -23.05 -7.22 -11.63
C ILE A 241 -22.38 -7.66 -12.93
N MET A 242 -22.22 -6.75 -13.89
CA MET A 242 -21.51 -7.05 -15.13
C MET A 242 -20.07 -7.50 -14.88
N ASP A 243 -19.31 -6.81 -14.01
CA ASP A 243 -17.94 -7.22 -13.65
C ASP A 243 -17.92 -8.61 -13.01
N MET A 244 -18.81 -8.88 -12.06
CA MET A 244 -18.92 -10.19 -11.39
C MET A 244 -19.21 -11.32 -12.38
N MET A 245 -20.10 -11.10 -13.36
CA MET A 245 -20.44 -12.10 -14.39
C MET A 245 -19.25 -12.45 -15.31
N MET A 246 -18.23 -11.60 -15.37
CA MET A 246 -17.02 -11.85 -16.17
C MET A 246 -15.91 -12.52 -15.38
N MET A 247 -16.05 -12.65 -14.05
CA MET A 247 -15.05 -13.28 -13.20
C MET A 247 -15.22 -14.81 -13.21
N PRO A 248 -14.11 -15.58 -13.32
CA PRO A 248 -14.15 -17.02 -13.12
C PRO A 248 -14.66 -17.41 -11.72
N ASP A 249 -15.52 -18.43 -11.66
CA ASP A 249 -16.16 -18.90 -10.41
C ASP A 249 -15.14 -19.26 -9.32
N ILE A 250 -13.96 -19.73 -9.72
CA ILE A 250 -12.85 -20.09 -8.81
C ILE A 250 -12.33 -18.91 -7.98
N TYR A 251 -12.58 -17.67 -8.40
CA TYR A 251 -12.15 -16.45 -7.67
C TYR A 251 -13.26 -15.89 -6.76
N LEU A 252 -14.50 -16.38 -6.87
CA LEU A 252 -15.68 -15.89 -6.15
C LEU A 252 -15.82 -16.56 -4.78
N THR A 253 -14.88 -16.26 -3.88
CA THR A 253 -14.85 -16.81 -2.52
C THR A 253 -15.93 -16.22 -1.60
N ALA A 254 -16.15 -16.82 -0.42
CA ALA A 254 -17.02 -16.24 0.60
C ALA A 254 -16.57 -14.82 1.02
N GLY A 255 -15.25 -14.59 1.10
CA GLY A 255 -14.68 -13.27 1.39
C GLY A 255 -14.99 -12.24 0.30
N TYR A 256 -14.95 -12.65 -0.98
CA TYR A 256 -15.39 -11.81 -2.09
C TYR A 256 -16.82 -11.30 -1.88
N PHE A 257 -17.78 -12.21 -1.65
CA PHE A 257 -19.19 -11.84 -1.48
C PHE A 257 -19.45 -11.02 -0.22
N LEU A 258 -18.72 -11.29 0.87
CA LEU A 258 -18.81 -10.49 2.10
C LEU A 258 -18.46 -9.02 1.83
N TYR A 259 -17.27 -8.76 1.27
CA TYR A 259 -16.82 -7.39 1.00
C TYR A 259 -17.65 -6.70 -0.07
N LEU A 260 -18.12 -7.44 -1.08
CA LEU A 260 -19.02 -6.91 -2.10
C LEU A 260 -20.36 -6.45 -1.48
N THR A 261 -20.95 -7.29 -0.63
CA THR A 261 -22.23 -6.99 0.03
C THR A 261 -22.09 -5.79 0.96
N LEU A 262 -21.02 -5.73 1.77
CA LEU A 262 -20.73 -4.57 2.62
C LEU A 262 -20.57 -3.30 1.78
N GLY A 263 -19.84 -3.37 0.67
CA GLY A 263 -19.70 -2.25 -0.27
C GLY A 263 -21.05 -1.78 -0.81
N LEU A 264 -21.91 -2.69 -1.25
CA LEU A 264 -23.24 -2.34 -1.76
C LEU A 264 -24.14 -1.71 -0.67
N ILE A 265 -24.03 -2.15 0.59
CA ILE A 265 -24.73 -1.51 1.72
C ILE A 265 -24.26 -0.06 1.89
N PHE A 266 -22.95 0.18 1.92
CA PHE A 266 -22.41 1.54 2.06
C PHE A 266 -22.73 2.43 0.85
N LEU A 267 -22.72 1.87 -0.36
CA LEU A 267 -23.16 2.56 -1.57
C LEU A 267 -24.64 2.94 -1.50
N PHE A 268 -25.50 2.03 -1.02
CA PHE A 268 -26.92 2.30 -0.83
C PHE A 268 -27.16 3.40 0.21
N ILE A 269 -26.43 3.38 1.33
CA ILE A 269 -26.44 4.47 2.32
C ILE A 269 -26.01 5.78 1.66
N GLY A 270 -24.91 5.77 0.89
CA GLY A 270 -24.45 6.95 0.15
C GLY A 270 -25.50 7.49 -0.81
N TYR A 271 -26.18 6.62 -1.57
CA TYR A 271 -27.27 6.98 -2.46
C TYR A 271 -28.44 7.65 -1.71
N HIS A 272 -28.81 7.12 -0.55
CA HIS A 272 -29.84 7.73 0.30
C HIS A 272 -29.40 9.10 0.83
N LEU A 273 -28.15 9.26 1.24
CA LEU A 273 -27.61 10.54 1.71
C LEU A 273 -27.55 11.60 0.60
N PHE A 274 -27.21 11.21 -0.64
CA PHE A 274 -27.33 12.10 -1.80
C PHE A 274 -28.77 12.61 -1.98
N TYR A 275 -29.77 11.73 -1.87
CA TYR A 275 -31.18 12.11 -1.96
C TYR A 275 -31.59 13.10 -0.85
N LEU A 276 -31.13 12.88 0.38
CA LEU A 276 -31.41 13.80 1.49
C LEU A 276 -30.79 15.19 1.24
N LEU A 277 -29.53 15.22 0.77
CA LEU A 277 -28.85 16.47 0.41
C LEU A 277 -29.52 17.20 -0.75
N TYR A 278 -30.12 16.45 -1.68
CA TYR A 278 -30.88 17.03 -2.78
C TYR A 278 -32.10 17.80 -2.28
N LYS A 279 -32.80 17.26 -1.27
CA LYS A 279 -33.94 17.94 -0.63
C LYS A 279 -33.52 19.14 0.19
N LYS A 280 -32.49 18.99 1.02
CA LYS A 280 -32.01 20.05 1.90
C LYS A 280 -30.53 19.85 2.20
N ILE A 281 -29.73 20.88 1.90
CA ILE A 281 -28.31 20.89 2.23
C ILE A 281 -28.15 20.86 3.76
N ASN A 282 -27.32 19.93 4.23
CA ASN A 282 -26.99 19.80 5.63
C ASN A 282 -25.53 19.34 5.76
N LYS A 283 -24.73 20.08 6.53
CA LYS A 283 -23.29 19.86 6.72
C LYS A 283 -22.98 18.48 7.31
N THR A 284 -23.77 18.03 8.29
CA THR A 284 -23.62 16.72 8.93
C THR A 284 -23.94 15.59 7.95
N ILE A 285 -25.00 15.73 7.16
CA ILE A 285 -25.37 14.72 6.14
C ILE A 285 -24.27 14.62 5.07
N ALA A 286 -23.68 15.74 4.66
CA ALA A 286 -22.56 15.75 3.72
C ALA A 286 -21.30 15.05 4.29
N ALA A 287 -21.03 15.19 5.59
CA ALA A 287 -19.94 14.47 6.25
C ALA A 287 -20.21 12.95 6.29
N TYR A 288 -21.42 12.52 6.62
CA TYR A 288 -21.81 11.11 6.58
C TYR A 288 -21.76 10.52 5.17
N LEU A 289 -22.07 11.32 4.15
CA LEU A 289 -21.93 10.90 2.76
C LEU A 289 -20.47 10.57 2.42
N ILE A 290 -19.52 11.42 2.81
CA ILE A 290 -18.09 11.12 2.63
C ILE A 290 -17.71 9.84 3.37
N ALA A 291 -18.11 9.70 4.63
CA ALA A 291 -17.78 8.51 5.41
C ALA A 291 -18.33 7.22 4.78
N ALA A 292 -19.59 7.24 4.33
CA ALA A 292 -20.20 6.11 3.64
C ALA A 292 -19.45 5.75 2.35
N LEU A 293 -19.06 6.74 1.54
CA LEU A 293 -18.33 6.50 0.31
C LEU A 293 -16.88 6.03 0.54
N ILE A 294 -16.22 6.49 1.60
CA ILE A 294 -14.91 5.94 2.00
C ILE A 294 -15.04 4.47 2.38
N LEU A 295 -16.07 4.10 3.16
CA LEU A 295 -16.31 2.71 3.54
C LEU A 295 -16.67 1.84 2.33
N PHE A 296 -17.46 2.37 1.39
CA PHE A 296 -17.70 1.72 0.10
C PHE A 296 -16.39 1.48 -0.67
N LEU A 297 -15.54 2.50 -0.82
CA LEU A 297 -14.26 2.36 -1.52
C LEU A 297 -13.32 1.35 -0.87
N LEU A 298 -13.23 1.35 0.47
CA LEU A 298 -12.38 0.42 1.22
C LEU A 298 -12.86 -1.02 1.05
N THR A 299 -14.16 -1.26 1.23
CA THR A 299 -14.74 -2.60 1.09
C THR A 299 -14.71 -3.10 -0.36
N TYR A 300 -14.98 -2.24 -1.34
CA TYR A 300 -14.83 -2.57 -2.75
C TYR A 300 -13.37 -2.81 -3.15
N GLY A 301 -12.43 -2.03 -2.58
CA GLY A 301 -11.00 -2.26 -2.73
C GLY A 301 -10.55 -3.61 -2.18
N LEU A 302 -11.01 -3.98 -0.98
CA LEU A 302 -10.77 -5.29 -0.37
C LEU A 302 -11.36 -6.43 -1.22
N ASN A 303 -12.57 -6.25 -1.74
CA ASN A 303 -13.19 -7.19 -2.67
C ASN A 303 -12.28 -7.44 -3.89
N ASN A 304 -11.77 -6.37 -4.51
CA ASN A 304 -10.87 -6.49 -5.65
C ASN A 304 -9.54 -7.18 -5.29
N GLN A 305 -9.02 -6.97 -4.08
CA GLN A 305 -7.82 -7.69 -3.60
C GLN A 305 -8.04 -9.18 -3.46
N MET A 306 -9.22 -9.63 -3.01
CA MET A 306 -9.54 -11.05 -2.94
C MET A 306 -9.45 -11.72 -4.31
N ILE A 307 -9.89 -11.02 -5.37
CA ILE A 307 -9.81 -11.53 -6.76
C ILE A 307 -8.36 -11.62 -7.21
N ILE A 308 -7.56 -10.57 -6.99
CA ILE A 308 -6.13 -10.55 -7.35
C ILE A 308 -5.39 -11.68 -6.62
N TYR A 309 -5.65 -11.86 -5.32
CA TYR A 309 -5.02 -12.91 -4.53
C TYR A 309 -5.45 -14.30 -5.01
N GLY A 310 -6.75 -14.51 -5.22
CA GLY A 310 -7.28 -15.79 -5.74
C GLY A 310 -6.70 -16.16 -7.09
N ALA A 311 -6.62 -15.21 -8.02
CA ALA A 311 -6.04 -15.42 -9.36
C ALA A 311 -4.54 -15.74 -9.34
N ASN A 312 -3.81 -15.33 -8.30
CA ASN A 312 -2.37 -15.48 -8.22
C ASN A 312 -1.90 -16.45 -7.14
N GLN A 313 -2.81 -17.23 -6.55
CA GLN A 313 -2.49 -18.14 -5.45
C GLN A 313 -1.33 -19.09 -5.80
N SER A 314 -1.34 -19.68 -7.00
CA SER A 314 -0.25 -20.58 -7.44
C SER A 314 1.10 -19.87 -7.56
N ASN A 315 1.12 -18.62 -8.03
CA ASN A 315 2.35 -17.84 -8.12
C ASN A 315 2.85 -17.47 -6.72
N PHE A 316 1.96 -17.13 -5.80
CA PHE A 316 2.33 -16.79 -4.42
C PHE A 316 2.89 -18.01 -3.65
N VAL A 317 2.33 -19.20 -3.86
CA VAL A 317 2.91 -20.46 -3.33
C VAL A 317 4.32 -20.69 -3.88
N LYS A 318 4.53 -20.45 -5.18
CA LYS A 318 5.83 -20.57 -5.82
C LYS A 318 6.86 -19.60 -5.22
N LEU A 319 6.49 -18.32 -5.07
CA LEU A 319 7.35 -17.30 -4.48
C LEU A 319 7.72 -17.62 -3.03
N ASN A 320 6.77 -18.11 -2.23
CA ASN A 320 7.05 -18.52 -0.85
C ASN A 320 8.01 -19.72 -0.80
N THR A 321 7.82 -20.69 -1.68
CA THR A 321 8.72 -21.87 -1.78
C THR A 321 10.13 -21.45 -2.18
N GLU A 322 10.27 -20.52 -3.13
CA GLU A 322 11.55 -19.93 -3.52
C GLU A 322 12.19 -19.15 -2.37
N TYR A 323 11.39 -18.44 -1.57
CA TYR A 323 11.84 -17.74 -0.37
C TYR A 323 12.38 -18.69 0.69
N ASP A 324 11.67 -19.77 0.99
CA ASP A 324 12.11 -20.78 1.95
C ASP A 324 13.43 -21.44 1.49
N THR A 325 13.53 -21.72 0.19
CA THR A 325 14.75 -22.26 -0.43
C THR A 325 15.92 -21.26 -0.35
N TYR A 326 15.66 -19.98 -0.61
CA TYR A 326 16.65 -18.91 -0.54
C TYR A 326 17.13 -18.65 0.90
N LEU A 327 16.24 -18.73 1.88
CA LEU A 327 16.57 -18.54 3.28
C LEU A 327 17.24 -19.76 3.93
N ALA A 328 16.97 -20.98 3.46
CA ALA A 328 17.56 -22.20 4.02
C ALA A 328 19.08 -22.11 4.25
N PRO A 329 19.92 -21.69 3.28
CA PRO A 329 21.36 -21.54 3.49
C PRO A 329 21.74 -20.34 4.38
N LEU A 330 20.88 -19.33 4.49
CA LEU A 330 21.10 -18.12 5.29
C LEU A 330 20.72 -18.31 6.77
N LYS A 331 19.86 -19.29 7.07
CA LYS A 331 19.50 -19.70 8.44
C LYS A 331 20.64 -20.45 9.14
N GLY A 332 21.72 -20.79 8.42
CA GLY A 332 22.81 -21.63 8.88
C GLY A 332 22.43 -23.11 8.77
N ASP A 333 23.39 -23.95 8.39
CA ASP A 333 23.21 -25.39 8.46
C ASP A 333 22.94 -25.78 9.93
N ASP A 334 21.76 -26.31 10.23
CA ASP A 334 21.47 -27.12 11.43
C ASP A 334 22.21 -28.47 11.37
N LYS A 335 23.38 -28.52 10.73
CA LYS A 335 24.31 -29.60 10.96
C LYS A 335 24.95 -29.30 12.29
N SER A 336 24.82 -30.24 13.23
CA SER A 336 25.73 -30.36 14.36
C SER A 336 27.17 -30.38 13.83
N THR A 337 27.76 -29.20 13.65
CA THR A 337 29.21 -29.06 13.61
C THR A 337 29.67 -29.65 14.92
N VAL A 338 30.58 -30.63 14.85
CA VAL A 338 31.23 -31.17 16.03
C VAL A 338 31.71 -29.97 16.85
N ILE A 339 31.10 -29.74 18.02
CA ILE A 339 31.36 -28.54 18.81
C ILE A 339 32.79 -28.64 19.32
N ASN A 340 33.70 -27.88 18.71
CA ASN A 340 35.09 -27.83 19.14
C ASN A 340 35.22 -26.88 20.35
N ALA A 341 35.03 -27.43 21.55
CA ALA A 341 35.06 -26.66 22.78
C ALA A 341 36.40 -25.91 23.01
N GLU A 342 37.52 -26.50 22.56
CA GLU A 342 38.85 -25.89 22.68
C GLU A 342 39.00 -24.64 21.80
N GLU A 343 38.49 -24.69 20.56
CA GLU A 343 38.48 -23.53 19.66
C GLU A 343 37.57 -22.42 20.21
N ILE A 344 36.39 -22.78 20.71
CA ILE A 344 35.47 -21.81 21.31
C ILE A 344 36.12 -21.17 22.54
N TYR A 345 36.78 -21.94 23.39
CA TYR A 345 37.53 -21.42 24.53
C TYR A 345 38.63 -20.45 24.08
N ALA A 346 39.44 -20.81 23.09
CA ALA A 346 40.54 -20.00 22.59
C ALA A 346 40.08 -18.63 22.04
N VAL A 347 38.93 -18.59 21.36
CA VAL A 347 38.40 -17.36 20.77
C VAL A 347 37.59 -16.52 21.77
N ARG A 348 36.81 -17.16 22.65
CA ARG A 348 35.79 -16.48 23.47
C ARG A 348 36.19 -16.28 24.93
N CYS A 349 37.06 -17.12 25.48
CA CYS A 349 37.38 -17.13 26.91
C CYS A 349 38.85 -16.78 27.19
N ALA A 350 39.79 -17.36 26.43
CA ALA A 350 41.23 -17.16 26.60
C ALA A 350 41.73 -15.71 26.49
N PRO A 351 41.08 -14.79 25.74
CA PRO A 351 41.48 -13.37 25.73
C PRO A 351 41.33 -12.67 27.07
N CYS A 352 40.47 -13.20 27.96
CA CYS A 352 40.22 -12.59 29.28
C CYS A 352 40.70 -13.47 30.43
N HIS A 353 40.77 -14.79 30.24
CA HIS A 353 41.13 -15.75 31.28
C HIS A 353 42.33 -16.60 30.86
N LEU A 354 43.22 -16.84 31.82
CA LEU A 354 44.26 -17.86 31.73
C LEU A 354 44.01 -18.91 32.80
N PHE A 355 44.64 -20.08 32.67
CA PHE A 355 44.42 -21.17 33.61
C PHE A 355 45.09 -20.94 34.96
N ASP A 356 46.29 -20.35 34.98
CA ASP A 356 47.22 -20.32 36.12
C ASP A 356 47.48 -18.92 36.69
N ARG A 357 47.02 -17.86 36.02
CA ARG A 357 47.27 -16.48 36.43
C ARG A 357 46.20 -15.51 35.96
N LYS A 358 46.11 -14.38 36.65
CA LYS A 358 45.18 -13.29 36.30
C LYS A 358 45.62 -12.63 34.99
N LEU A 359 44.67 -12.47 34.06
CA LEU A 359 44.84 -11.67 32.84
C LEU A 359 43.90 -10.45 32.89
N VAL A 360 42.61 -10.67 32.64
CA VAL A 360 41.54 -9.68 32.87
C VAL A 360 40.58 -10.23 33.92
N GLY A 361 40.12 -11.46 33.73
CA GLY A 361 39.34 -12.25 34.67
C GLY A 361 40.22 -13.10 35.60
N PRO A 362 39.59 -13.77 36.58
CA PRO A 362 40.30 -14.66 37.50
C PRO A 362 40.90 -15.88 36.79
N PRO A 363 41.99 -16.45 37.33
CA PRO A 363 42.55 -17.72 36.87
C PRO A 363 41.51 -18.85 36.92
N HIS A 364 41.46 -19.69 35.90
CA HIS A 364 40.51 -20.80 35.90
C HIS A 364 40.80 -21.84 36.99
N ASP A 365 42.06 -22.10 37.33
CA ASP A 365 42.41 -23.03 38.40
C ASP A 365 41.93 -22.58 39.79
N GLU A 366 41.71 -21.29 40.01
CA GLU A 366 41.12 -20.76 41.24
C GLU A 366 39.58 -20.86 41.26
N VAL A 367 38.92 -20.56 40.14
CA VAL A 367 37.46 -20.36 40.12
C VAL A 367 36.65 -21.51 39.57
N ILE A 368 37.24 -22.41 38.78
CA ILE A 368 36.54 -23.58 38.22
C ILE A 368 36.35 -24.71 39.25
N PRO A 369 37.26 -24.99 40.20
CA PRO A 369 37.09 -26.12 41.13
C PRO A 369 35.80 -26.08 41.97
N LYS A 370 35.28 -24.90 42.28
CA LYS A 370 34.01 -24.74 43.02
C LYS A 370 32.79 -25.30 42.25
N TYR A 371 32.93 -25.50 40.94
CA TYR A 371 31.92 -26.05 40.05
C TYR A 371 32.09 -27.55 39.76
N PHE A 372 33.06 -28.24 40.37
CA PHE A 372 33.12 -29.70 40.29
C PHE A 372 31.81 -30.33 40.78
N ASN A 373 31.27 -31.26 40.00
CA ASN A 373 29.94 -31.86 40.18
C ASN A 373 28.76 -30.86 40.13
N LYS A 374 28.98 -29.64 39.64
CA LYS A 374 27.97 -28.57 39.49
C LYS A 374 27.99 -27.97 38.08
N GLU A 375 28.13 -28.82 37.07
CA GLU A 375 28.24 -28.42 35.65
C GLU A 375 27.12 -27.46 35.22
N ASN A 376 25.86 -27.75 35.56
CA ASN A 376 24.72 -26.89 35.23
C ASN A 376 24.83 -25.47 35.80
N GLN A 377 25.50 -25.29 36.95
CA GLN A 377 25.74 -23.97 37.53
C GLN A 377 26.83 -23.21 36.76
N LEU A 378 27.87 -23.91 36.30
CA LEU A 378 28.91 -23.32 35.44
C LEU A 378 28.34 -22.92 34.08
N ILE A 379 27.52 -23.77 33.45
CA ILE A 379 26.84 -23.46 32.19
C ILE A 379 25.97 -22.21 32.34
N SER A 380 25.20 -22.14 33.43
CA SER A 380 24.35 -20.98 33.72
C SER A 380 25.16 -19.71 33.92
N PHE A 381 26.30 -19.81 34.62
CA PHE A 381 27.20 -18.68 34.87
C PHE A 381 27.89 -18.19 33.59
N ILE A 382 28.34 -19.09 32.71
CA ILE A 382 28.97 -18.71 31.42
C ILE A 382 27.96 -17.98 30.53
N ARG A 383 26.70 -18.43 30.50
CA ARG A 383 25.66 -17.83 29.65
C ARG A 383 25.13 -16.51 30.20
N ASN A 384 25.13 -16.34 31.51
CA ASN A 384 24.63 -15.14 32.19
C ASN A 384 25.54 -14.79 33.37
N PRO A 385 26.74 -14.23 33.10
CA PRO A 385 27.69 -13.94 34.15
C PRO A 385 27.17 -12.84 35.09
N VAL A 386 27.34 -13.09 36.38
CA VAL A 386 27.08 -12.10 37.43
C VAL A 386 28.39 -11.74 38.12
N ARG A 387 28.52 -10.49 38.57
CA ARG A 387 29.73 -10.06 39.28
C ARG A 387 29.78 -10.73 40.65
N VAL A 388 30.81 -11.55 40.88
CA VAL A 388 31.01 -12.30 42.13
C VAL A 388 32.10 -11.70 43.01
N ASN A 389 33.20 -11.22 42.41
CA ASN A 389 34.32 -10.63 43.13
C ASN A 389 34.51 -9.18 42.66
N GLU A 390 34.60 -8.25 43.62
CA GLU A 390 34.77 -6.82 43.37
C GLU A 390 36.14 -6.48 42.75
N GLU A 391 37.17 -7.31 42.97
CA GLU A 391 38.53 -7.16 42.45
C GLU A 391 38.66 -7.41 40.93
N TYR A 392 37.57 -7.86 40.29
CA TYR A 392 37.51 -8.10 38.86
C TYR A 392 36.40 -7.27 38.20
N PRO A 393 36.61 -6.85 36.93
CA PRO A 393 35.55 -6.22 36.16
C PRO A 393 34.37 -7.19 35.97
N PRO A 394 33.14 -6.68 35.74
CA PRO A 394 32.03 -7.54 35.37
C PRO A 394 32.36 -8.29 34.08
N MET A 395 32.19 -9.62 34.09
CA MET A 395 32.43 -10.47 32.94
C MET A 395 31.37 -10.19 31.85
N PRO A 396 31.78 -9.90 30.60
CA PRO A 396 30.83 -9.70 29.50
C PRO A 396 30.18 -11.04 29.11
N ASN A 397 28.95 -10.98 28.60
CA ASN A 397 28.29 -12.17 28.07
C ASN A 397 28.99 -12.63 26.78
N PRO A 398 29.53 -13.86 26.70
CA PRO A 398 30.28 -14.33 25.53
C PRO A 398 29.39 -14.65 24.32
N GLY A 399 28.06 -14.63 24.47
CA GLY A 399 27.10 -14.85 23.38
C GLY A 399 27.00 -16.30 22.90
N LEU A 400 27.37 -17.27 23.76
CA LEU A 400 27.36 -18.70 23.44
C LEU A 400 25.93 -19.27 23.40
N LYS A 401 25.65 -20.13 22.42
CA LYS A 401 24.44 -20.95 22.36
C LYS A 401 24.41 -21.98 23.51
N PRO A 402 23.24 -22.57 23.86
CA PRO A 402 23.14 -23.56 24.94
C PRO A 402 24.15 -24.71 24.83
N ASP A 403 24.29 -25.30 23.65
CA ASP A 403 25.16 -26.47 23.43
C ASP A 403 26.65 -26.11 23.41
N GLU A 404 27.00 -24.91 22.93
CA GLU A 404 28.37 -24.37 22.98
C GLU A 404 28.80 -24.08 24.42
N ALA A 405 27.91 -23.49 25.22
CA ALA A 405 28.18 -23.21 26.63
C ALA A 405 28.38 -24.50 27.44
N LYS A 406 27.61 -25.56 27.12
CA LYS A 406 27.79 -26.88 27.70
C LYS A 406 29.16 -27.47 27.36
N ALA A 407 29.51 -27.49 26.07
CA ALA A 407 30.80 -28.03 25.62
C ALA A 407 32.00 -27.29 26.24
N VAL A 408 31.95 -25.96 26.34
CA VAL A 408 33.00 -25.16 26.97
C VAL A 408 33.07 -25.42 28.48
N ALA A 409 31.93 -25.59 29.17
CA ALA A 409 31.91 -25.93 30.58
C ALA A 409 32.58 -27.30 30.85
N GLU A 410 32.25 -28.32 30.05
CA GLU A 410 32.85 -29.65 30.12
C GLU A 410 34.38 -29.60 29.86
N TYR A 411 34.81 -28.84 28.85
CA TYR A 411 36.23 -28.62 28.54
C TYR A 411 36.98 -27.98 29.72
N LEU A 412 36.44 -26.91 30.31
CA LEU A 412 37.05 -26.22 31.44
C LEU A 412 37.17 -27.13 32.68
N LEU A 413 36.11 -27.88 33.00
CA LEU A 413 36.11 -28.80 34.13
C LEU A 413 37.14 -29.90 33.95
N THR A 414 37.21 -30.49 32.75
CA THR A 414 38.18 -31.55 32.42
C THR A 414 39.61 -31.02 32.51
N LYS A 415 39.88 -29.87 31.87
CA LYS A 415 41.22 -29.30 31.80
C LYS A 415 41.75 -28.90 33.17
N VAL A 416 40.94 -28.25 33.99
CA VAL A 416 41.33 -27.86 35.35
C VAL A 416 41.50 -29.09 36.26
N GLN A 417 40.67 -30.12 36.10
CA GLN A 417 40.82 -31.37 36.86
C GLN A 417 42.14 -32.09 36.51
N GLU A 418 42.52 -32.12 35.23
CA GLU A 418 43.82 -32.65 34.78
C GLU A 418 44.99 -31.84 35.34
N ASP A 419 44.93 -30.51 35.26
CA ASP A 419 46.00 -29.62 35.75
C ASP A 419 46.20 -29.74 37.27
N ILE A 420 45.13 -29.95 38.04
CA ILE A 420 45.21 -30.23 39.49
C ILE A 420 45.85 -31.60 39.75
N ASN A 421 45.47 -32.61 38.97
CA ASN A 421 46.00 -33.97 39.14
C ASN A 421 47.48 -34.07 38.77
N ASN A 422 47.96 -33.26 37.81
CA ASN A 422 49.36 -33.21 37.39
C ASN A 422 50.26 -32.36 38.32
N LYS A 423 49.68 -31.58 39.24
CA LYS A 423 50.40 -30.77 40.24
C LYS A 423 50.55 -31.47 41.61
N LYS A 424 49.93 -32.66 41.78
CA LYS A 424 50.13 -33.57 42.94
C LYS A 424 51.22 -34.58 42.63
#